data_AF-A0A6N6WGQ8-F1
#
_entry.id   AF-A0A6N6WGQ8-F1
#
_cell.length_a   1.000
_cell.length_b   1.000
_cell.length_c   1.000
_cell.angle_alpha   90.00
_cell.angle_beta   90.00
_cell.angle_gamma   90.00
#
_symmetry.space_group_name_H-M   'P 1'
#
loop_
_entity.id
_entity.type
_entity.pdbx_description
1 polymer ?
#
loop_
_entity_poly.entity_id
_entity_poly.type
_entity_poly.pdbx_seq_one_letter_code
_entity_poly.pdbx_strand_id
1 'polypeptide(L)'
;MGHLVERWVAKPHFAAKAVLLREAVESFTAQKPASAIKIILTEIEGVLNDAYKAAHGGQGAKIKDLLAFAQSSAEQRAGGPDTLFFPAAFGRYLAGHTFANFDPVAQTGTAGSRHAVGHGAAAQDSYTMTRALQAILTLDQLAFYT
;
A
#
# COMPACT_ATOMS: atom_id res chain seq x y z
N MET A 1 11.82 11.01 7.68
CA MET A 1 10.45 10.61 7.27
C MET A 1 9.39 10.81 8.37
N GLY A 2 9.68 11.47 9.50
CA GLY A 2 8.70 11.63 10.61
C GLY A 2 7.40 12.33 10.22
N HIS A 3 7.47 13.41 9.45
CA HIS A 3 6.30 14.14 8.96
C HIS A 3 5.32 13.27 8.15
N LEU A 4 5.81 12.25 7.45
CA LEU A 4 4.96 11.36 6.66
C LEU A 4 4.11 10.44 7.57
N VAL A 5 4.70 9.93 8.66
CA VAL A 5 3.96 9.17 9.67
C VAL A 5 2.92 10.05 10.37
N GLU A 6 3.26 11.29 10.71
CA GLU A 6 2.31 12.25 11.32
C GLU A 6 1.07 12.49 10.45
N ARG A 7 1.26 12.68 9.13
CA ARG A 7 0.13 12.81 8.19
C ARG A 7 -0.72 11.54 8.12
N TRP A 8 -0.08 10.37 8.17
CA TRP A 8 -0.81 9.10 8.15
C TRP A 8 -1.65 8.94 9.42
N VAL A 9 -1.06 9.08 10.61
CA VAL A 9 -1.78 8.84 11.87
C VAL A 9 -2.87 9.87 12.17
N ALA A 10 -2.87 11.01 11.48
CA ALA A 10 -3.99 11.95 11.51
C ALA A 10 -5.27 11.38 10.86
N LYS A 11 -5.18 10.31 10.07
CA LYS A 11 -6.31 9.62 9.43
C LYS A 11 -6.74 8.41 10.26
N PRO A 12 -8.02 8.26 10.62
CA PRO A 12 -8.49 7.17 11.48
C PRO A 12 -8.13 5.76 10.98
N HIS A 13 -8.27 5.50 9.68
CA HIS A 13 -7.96 4.20 9.06
C HIS A 13 -6.46 3.85 9.05
N PHE A 14 -5.58 4.85 9.19
CA PHE A 14 -4.14 4.64 9.36
C PHE A 14 -3.74 4.58 10.84
N ALA A 15 -4.41 5.35 11.71
CA ALA A 15 -4.14 5.39 13.14
C ALA A 15 -4.26 4.01 13.80
N ALA A 16 -5.18 3.17 13.34
CA ALA A 16 -5.32 1.78 13.79
C ALA A 16 -4.04 0.93 13.59
N LYS A 17 -3.16 1.34 12.66
CA LYS A 17 -1.90 0.67 12.33
C LYS A 17 -0.67 1.49 12.69
N ALA A 18 -0.84 2.59 13.45
CA ALA A 18 0.22 3.58 13.68
C ALA A 18 1.55 2.99 14.19
N VAL A 19 1.49 2.02 15.11
CA VAL A 19 2.68 1.37 15.67
C VAL A 19 3.46 0.63 14.58
N LEU A 20 2.77 -0.17 13.77
CA LEU A 20 3.39 -0.93 12.67
C LEU A 20 3.94 0.01 11.60
N LEU A 21 3.18 1.04 11.20
CA LEU A 21 3.62 1.99 10.18
C LEU A 21 4.84 2.81 10.62
N ARG A 22 4.92 3.14 11.92
CA ARG A 22 6.09 3.79 12.50
C ARG A 22 7.33 2.88 12.44
N GLU A 23 7.18 1.62 12.86
CA GLU A 23 8.25 0.61 12.76
C GLU A 23 8.74 0.42 11.33
N ALA A 24 7.83 0.42 10.34
CA ALA A 24 8.23 0.30 8.93
C ALA A 24 9.11 1.46 8.46
N VAL A 25 8.77 2.70 8.86
CA VAL A 25 9.54 3.91 8.50
C VAL A 25 10.87 3.97 9.25
N GLU A 26 10.89 3.55 10.52
CA GLU A 26 12.12 3.42 11.31
C GLU A 26 13.05 2.36 10.71
N SER A 27 12.52 1.20 10.35
CA SER A 27 13.23 0.14 9.64
C SER A 27 13.82 0.63 8.31
N PHE A 28 13.07 1.39 7.51
CA PHE A 28 13.60 1.99 6.28
C PHE A 28 14.76 2.96 6.57
N THR A 29 14.59 3.83 7.57
CA THR A 29 15.64 4.78 7.96
C THR A 29 16.91 4.06 8.42
N ALA A 30 16.75 2.93 9.11
CA ALA A 30 17.83 2.04 9.53
C ALA A 30 18.39 1.12 8.43
N GLN A 31 18.05 1.35 7.16
CA GLN A 31 18.49 0.54 6.01
C GLN A 31 18.09 -0.96 6.11
N LYS A 32 16.91 -1.24 6.66
CA LYS A 32 16.35 -2.60 6.79
C LYS A 32 15.16 -2.77 5.81
N PRO A 33 15.41 -2.95 4.51
CA PRO A 33 14.34 -2.96 3.50
C PRO A 33 13.36 -4.11 3.68
N ALA A 34 13.84 -5.30 4.08
CA ALA A 34 12.98 -6.45 4.29
C ALA A 34 11.88 -6.18 5.34
N SER A 35 12.26 -5.61 6.49
CA SER A 35 11.32 -5.25 7.56
C SER A 35 10.31 -4.20 7.09
N ALA A 36 10.78 -3.13 6.46
CA ALA A 36 9.90 -2.06 5.95
C ALA A 36 8.88 -2.61 4.93
N ILE A 37 9.34 -3.40 3.96
CA ILE A 37 8.49 -4.00 2.93
C ILE A 37 7.49 -4.98 3.55
N LYS A 38 7.95 -5.87 4.42
CA LYS A 38 7.09 -6.88 5.07
C LYS A 38 5.96 -6.21 5.82
N ILE A 39 6.25 -5.19 6.62
CA ILE A 39 5.21 -4.47 7.37
C ILE A 39 4.26 -3.75 6.42
N ILE A 40 4.76 -2.93 5.49
CA ILE A 40 3.89 -2.10 4.64
C ILE A 40 2.99 -2.96 3.76
N LEU A 41 3.56 -3.95 3.06
CA LEU A 41 2.81 -4.73 2.09
C LEU A 41 1.84 -5.73 2.74
N THR A 42 2.03 -6.12 4.00
CA THR A 42 1.01 -6.92 4.70
C THR A 42 -0.10 -6.07 5.30
N GLU A 43 0.18 -4.81 5.67
CA GLU A 43 -0.82 -3.92 6.27
C GLU A 43 -1.65 -3.13 5.23
N ILE A 44 -1.13 -2.91 4.01
CA ILE A 44 -1.75 -2.03 3.00
C ILE A 44 -3.20 -2.41 2.64
N GLU A 45 -3.52 -3.71 2.58
CA GLU A 45 -4.89 -4.18 2.34
C GLU A 45 -5.80 -3.87 3.52
N GLY A 46 -5.29 -4.03 4.75
CA GLY A 46 -6.02 -3.69 5.97
C GLY A 46 -6.35 -2.21 6.05
N VAL A 47 -5.38 -1.34 5.77
CA VAL A 47 -5.58 0.12 5.70
C VAL A 47 -6.66 0.48 4.68
N LEU A 48 -6.62 -0.12 3.49
CA LEU A 48 -7.60 0.14 2.45
C LEU A 48 -8.99 -0.38 2.82
N ASN A 49 -9.08 -1.54 3.46
CA ASN A 49 -10.33 -2.10 3.94
C ASN A 49 -10.94 -1.26 5.08
N ASP A 50 -10.11 -0.71 5.97
CA ASP A 50 -10.60 0.18 7.03
C ASP A 50 -11.07 1.54 6.47
N ALA A 51 -10.41 2.07 5.45
CA ALA A 51 -10.91 3.22 4.68
C ALA A 51 -12.26 2.91 4.01
N TYR A 52 -12.37 1.73 3.38
CA TYR A 52 -13.61 1.30 2.74
C TYR A 52 -14.76 1.18 3.74
N LYS A 53 -14.53 0.53 4.89
CA LYS A 53 -15.52 0.41 5.98
C LYS A 53 -15.99 1.78 6.46
N ALA A 54 -15.09 2.75 6.61
CA ALA A 54 -15.45 4.09 7.03
C ALA A 54 -16.41 4.77 6.04
N ALA A 55 -16.23 4.52 4.73
CA ALA A 55 -17.11 5.04 3.68
C ALA A 55 -18.42 4.23 3.49
N HIS A 56 -18.46 2.96 3.92
CA HIS A 56 -19.57 2.03 3.62
C HIS A 56 -20.23 1.43 4.87
N GLY A 57 -20.31 2.21 5.97
CA GLY A 57 -21.08 1.82 7.15
C GLY A 57 -20.54 0.57 7.88
N GLY A 58 -19.22 0.36 7.86
CA GLY A 58 -18.56 -0.73 8.59
C GLY A 58 -18.42 -2.04 7.83
N GLN A 59 -18.97 -2.15 6.61
CA GLN A 59 -18.84 -3.36 5.79
C GLN A 59 -17.48 -3.38 5.09
N GLY A 60 -16.74 -4.48 5.22
CA GLY A 60 -15.52 -4.70 4.45
C GLY A 60 -15.80 -5.11 3.00
N ALA A 61 -14.76 -5.14 2.18
CA ALA A 61 -14.86 -5.50 0.76
C ALA A 61 -13.83 -6.55 0.35
N LYS A 62 -14.10 -7.23 -0.78
CA LYS A 62 -13.09 -8.08 -1.42
C LYS A 62 -12.07 -7.22 -2.14
N ILE A 63 -10.90 -7.79 -2.43
CA ILE A 63 -9.79 -7.03 -3.01
C ILE A 63 -10.15 -6.26 -4.29
N LYS A 64 -10.97 -6.85 -5.18
CA LYS A 64 -11.44 -6.18 -6.40
C LYS A 64 -12.20 -4.89 -6.08
N ASP A 65 -13.07 -4.94 -5.08
CA ASP A 65 -13.90 -3.80 -4.68
C ASP A 65 -13.07 -2.76 -3.93
N LEU A 66 -12.08 -3.19 -3.14
CA LEU A 66 -11.10 -2.31 -2.50
C LEU A 66 -10.27 -1.53 -3.53
N LEU A 67 -9.81 -2.20 -4.60
CA LEU A 67 -9.06 -1.53 -5.67
C LEU A 67 -9.92 -0.54 -6.46
N ALA A 68 -11.17 -0.90 -6.75
CA ALA A 68 -12.12 0.02 -7.37
C ALA A 68 -12.40 1.24 -6.48
N PHE A 69 -12.55 1.02 -5.17
CA PHE A 69 -12.69 2.10 -4.18
C PHE A 69 -11.46 3.00 -4.11
N ALA A 70 -10.25 2.43 -4.11
CA ALA A 70 -9.00 3.21 -4.12
C ALA A 70 -8.91 4.10 -5.36
N GLN A 71 -9.24 3.57 -6.54
CA GLN A 71 -9.23 4.32 -7.79
C GLN A 71 -10.29 5.44 -7.77
N SER A 72 -11.53 5.13 -7.40
CA SER A 72 -12.61 6.13 -7.31
C SER A 72 -12.26 7.25 -6.32
N SER A 73 -11.73 6.90 -5.15
CA SER A 73 -11.29 7.90 -4.14
C SER A 73 -10.16 8.77 -4.69
N ALA A 74 -9.21 8.18 -5.43
CA ALA A 74 -8.12 8.92 -6.05
C ALA A 74 -8.61 9.91 -7.12
N GLU A 75 -9.51 9.47 -8.01
CA GLU A 75 -10.08 10.32 -9.05
C GLU A 75 -10.91 11.46 -8.45
N GLN A 76 -11.74 11.16 -7.43
CA GLN A 76 -12.50 12.18 -6.70
C GLN A 76 -11.58 13.19 -6.02
N ARG A 77 -10.55 12.72 -5.30
CA ARG A 77 -9.60 13.58 -4.58
C ARG A 77 -8.79 14.47 -5.52
N ALA A 78 -8.44 13.95 -6.69
CA ALA A 78 -7.65 14.67 -7.68
C ALA A 78 -8.48 15.59 -8.59
N GLY A 79 -9.83 15.50 -8.56
CA GLY A 79 -10.73 16.27 -9.41
C GLY A 79 -10.93 15.69 -10.81
N GLY A 80 -10.60 14.41 -11.02
CA GLY A 80 -10.77 13.69 -12.27
C GLY A 80 -9.66 12.66 -12.55
N PRO A 81 -9.82 11.78 -13.54
CA PRO A 81 -8.85 10.73 -13.88
C PRO A 81 -7.55 11.26 -14.52
N ASP A 82 -7.64 12.36 -15.27
CA ASP A 82 -6.57 12.91 -16.10
C ASP A 82 -6.00 14.21 -15.51
N THR A 83 -5.44 14.12 -14.30
CA THR A 83 -4.77 15.24 -13.62
C THR A 83 -3.29 14.96 -13.40
N LEU A 84 -2.54 15.98 -13.00
CA LEU A 84 -1.11 15.85 -12.65
C LEU A 84 -0.85 15.02 -11.39
N PHE A 85 -1.90 14.60 -10.68
CA PHE A 85 -1.79 13.61 -9.59
C PHE A 85 -1.77 12.17 -10.11
N PHE A 86 -2.12 11.96 -11.39
CA PHE A 86 -2.14 10.64 -12.05
C PHE A 86 -2.98 9.57 -11.34
N PRO A 87 -4.19 9.87 -10.85
CA PRO A 87 -5.00 8.92 -10.06
C PRO A 87 -5.33 7.64 -10.84
N ALA A 88 -5.66 7.73 -12.13
CA ALA A 88 -5.94 6.57 -12.97
C ALA A 88 -4.68 5.69 -13.18
N ALA A 89 -3.50 6.31 -13.33
CA ALA A 89 -2.24 5.55 -13.44
C ALA A 89 -1.89 4.86 -12.13
N PHE A 90 -2.15 5.50 -10.99
CA PHE A 90 -1.98 4.90 -9.68
C PHE A 90 -2.88 3.69 -9.47
N GLY A 91 -4.16 3.76 -9.87
CA GLY A 91 -5.07 2.61 -9.84
C GLY A 91 -4.54 1.42 -10.67
N ARG A 92 -4.05 1.69 -11.88
CA ARG A 92 -3.39 0.66 -12.72
C ARG A 92 -2.14 0.08 -12.07
N TYR A 93 -1.33 0.92 -11.43
CA TYR A 93 -0.14 0.47 -10.70
C TYR A 93 -0.51 -0.43 -9.51
N LEU A 94 -1.52 -0.05 -8.71
CA LEU A 94 -1.98 -0.89 -7.60
C LEU A 94 -2.43 -2.26 -8.09
N ALA A 95 -3.28 -2.31 -9.11
CA ALA A 95 -3.80 -3.57 -9.64
C ALA A 95 -2.73 -4.43 -10.34
N GLY A 96 -1.88 -3.79 -11.16
CA GLY A 96 -0.88 -4.46 -11.99
C GLY A 96 0.46 -4.73 -11.31
N HIS A 97 0.72 -4.16 -10.14
CA HIS A 97 1.98 -4.33 -9.43
C HIS A 97 1.80 -4.73 -7.97
N THR A 98 1.22 -3.85 -7.14
CA THR A 98 1.13 -4.07 -5.69
C THR A 98 0.21 -5.24 -5.34
N PHE A 99 -0.93 -5.34 -6.02
CA PHE A 99 -1.94 -6.38 -5.83
C PHE A 99 -2.00 -7.36 -7.00
N ALA A 100 -1.02 -7.34 -7.90
CA ALA A 100 -0.94 -8.34 -8.96
C ALA A 100 -0.90 -9.76 -8.36
N ASN A 101 -1.62 -10.66 -9.02
CA ASN A 101 -1.49 -12.09 -8.79
C ASN A 101 -0.05 -12.52 -9.12
N PHE A 102 0.44 -13.53 -8.42
CA PHE A 102 1.69 -14.21 -8.75
C PHE A 102 1.42 -15.69 -8.93
N ASP A 103 2.24 -16.36 -9.74
CA ASP A 103 2.22 -17.81 -9.86
C ASP A 103 3.01 -18.43 -8.71
N PRO A 104 2.36 -19.15 -7.78
CA PRO A 104 3.05 -19.78 -6.65
C PRO A 104 3.94 -20.96 -7.07
N VAL A 105 3.69 -21.56 -8.23
CA VAL A 105 4.50 -22.68 -8.77
C VAL A 105 5.78 -22.15 -9.41
N ALA A 106 5.68 -21.07 -10.16
CA ALA A 106 6.83 -20.48 -10.86
C ALA A 106 7.75 -19.62 -9.97
N GLN A 107 7.35 -19.33 -8.71
CA GLN A 107 8.11 -18.52 -7.74
C GLN A 107 8.60 -17.17 -8.28
N THR A 108 7.88 -16.57 -9.22
CA THR A 108 8.27 -15.29 -9.86
C THR A 108 7.90 -14.06 -9.04
N GLY A 109 7.67 -14.23 -7.73
CA GLY A 109 7.26 -13.17 -6.83
C GLY A 109 8.37 -12.16 -6.58
N THR A 110 8.05 -10.88 -6.57
CA THR A 110 9.00 -9.82 -6.18
C THR A 110 8.49 -9.08 -4.94
N ALA A 111 9.41 -8.46 -4.21
CA ALA A 111 9.12 -7.65 -3.03
C ALA A 111 8.33 -6.34 -3.31
N GLY A 112 7.78 -6.19 -4.52
CA GLY A 112 6.78 -5.15 -4.85
C GLY A 112 5.33 -5.62 -4.78
N SER A 113 5.08 -6.94 -4.75
CA SER A 113 3.72 -7.51 -4.67
C SER A 113 3.36 -7.91 -3.24
N ARG A 114 2.22 -7.43 -2.74
CA ARG A 114 1.66 -7.84 -1.45
C ARG A 114 1.32 -9.31 -1.39
N HIS A 115 0.95 -9.92 -2.51
CA HIS A 115 0.65 -11.34 -2.57
C HIS A 115 1.93 -12.14 -2.40
N ALA A 116 2.96 -11.85 -3.19
CA ALA A 116 4.25 -12.54 -3.09
C ALA A 116 4.88 -12.37 -1.70
N VAL A 117 4.89 -11.14 -1.16
CA VAL A 117 5.48 -10.86 0.15
C VAL A 117 4.69 -11.52 1.29
N GLY A 118 3.36 -11.44 1.26
CA GLY A 118 2.49 -12.03 2.28
C GLY A 118 2.51 -13.56 2.30
N HIS A 119 2.69 -14.20 1.14
CA HIS A 119 2.81 -15.65 1.03
C HIS A 119 4.26 -16.17 1.16
N GLY A 120 5.24 -15.29 1.37
CA GLY A 120 6.65 -15.69 1.50
C GLY A 120 7.30 -16.15 0.18
N ALA A 121 6.71 -15.80 -0.96
CA ALA A 121 7.15 -16.21 -2.30
C ALA A 121 7.96 -15.13 -3.04
N ALA A 122 8.27 -14.01 -2.37
CA ALA A 122 9.11 -12.96 -2.95
C ALA A 122 10.60 -13.34 -2.85
N ALA A 123 11.33 -13.23 -3.96
CA ALA A 123 12.76 -13.53 -4.00
C ALA A 123 13.57 -12.64 -3.05
N GLN A 124 14.56 -13.23 -2.36
CA GLN A 124 15.36 -12.56 -1.31
C GLN A 124 16.10 -11.32 -1.84
N ASP A 125 16.66 -11.40 -3.04
CA ASP A 125 17.39 -10.33 -3.72
C ASP A 125 16.50 -9.12 -4.10
N SER A 126 15.18 -9.33 -4.17
CA SER A 126 14.23 -8.26 -4.48
C SER A 126 13.95 -7.32 -3.30
N TYR A 127 14.33 -7.69 -2.06
CA TYR A 127 14.18 -6.85 -0.86
C TYR A 127 15.26 -5.75 -0.79
N THR A 128 15.11 -4.75 -1.66
CA THR A 128 16.05 -3.62 -1.78
C THR A 128 15.51 -2.34 -1.16
N MET A 129 16.39 -1.39 -0.88
CA MET A 129 16.00 -0.04 -0.43
C MET A 129 15.07 0.67 -1.42
N THR A 130 15.30 0.47 -2.72
CA THR A 130 14.41 1.00 -3.77
C THR A 130 13.00 0.44 -3.67
N ARG A 131 12.85 -0.88 -3.43
CA ARG A 131 11.53 -1.49 -3.23
C ARG A 131 10.87 -1.03 -1.94
N ALA A 132 11.64 -0.85 -0.87
CA ALA A 132 11.12 -0.32 0.39
C ALA A 132 10.61 1.12 0.23
N LEU A 133 11.34 1.97 -0.50
CA LEU A 133 10.89 3.33 -0.83
C LEU A 133 9.60 3.30 -1.67
N GLN A 134 9.52 2.43 -2.67
CA GLN A 134 8.30 2.27 -3.48
C GLN A 134 7.10 1.85 -2.62
N ALA A 135 7.27 0.92 -1.69
CA ALA A 135 6.20 0.52 -0.77
C ALA A 135 5.73 1.70 0.10
N ILE A 136 6.67 2.47 0.67
CA ILE A 136 6.36 3.68 1.45
C ILE A 136 5.59 4.71 0.61
N LEU A 137 6.05 5.01 -0.61
CA LEU A 137 5.40 5.98 -1.48
C LEU A 137 4.03 5.50 -1.97
N THR A 138 3.87 4.19 -2.19
CA THR A 138 2.56 3.60 -2.51
C THR A 138 1.57 3.82 -1.38
N LEU A 139 2.00 3.58 -0.14
CA LEU A 139 1.18 3.80 1.05
C LEU A 139 0.89 5.29 1.28
N ASP A 140 1.87 6.18 1.05
CA ASP A 140 1.69 7.63 1.16
C ASP A 140 0.68 8.16 0.13
N GLN A 141 0.71 7.63 -1.09
CA GLN A 141 -0.25 7.99 -2.12
C GLN A 141 -1.66 7.49 -1.80
N LEU A 142 -1.81 6.30 -1.21
CA LEU A 142 -3.10 5.86 -0.64
C LEU A 142 -3.58 6.80 0.48
N ALA A 143 -2.68 7.24 1.36
CA ALA A 143 -3.03 8.19 2.40
C ALA A 143 -3.50 9.53 1.83
N PHE A 144 -2.91 10.00 0.72
CA PHE A 144 -3.37 11.21 0.05
C PHE A 144 -4.79 11.07 -0.54
N TYR A 145 -5.12 9.90 -1.09
CA TYR A 145 -6.38 9.62 -1.78
C TYR A 145 -7.55 9.13 -0.92
N THR A 146 -7.27 8.57 0.26
CA THR A 146 -8.29 8.04 1.21
C THR A 146 -8.27 8.80 2.52
#